data_AF-Q64ZP9-F1
#
_entry.id   AF-Q64ZP9-F1
#
_cell.length_a   1.000
_cell.length_b   1.000
_cell.length_c   1.000
_cell.angle_alpha   90.00
_cell.angle_beta   90.00
_cell.angle_gamma   90.00
#
_symmetry.space_group_name_H-M   'P 1'
#
loop_
_entity.id
_entity.type
_entity.pdbx_description
1 polymer ?
#
loop_
_entity_poly.entity_id
_entity_poly.type
_entity_poly.pdbx_seq_one_letter_code
_entity_poly.pdbx_strand_id
1 'polypeptide(L)'
;MINNGELLHNIDTLCFSFVGYRTRKFAVASLLQKKNVILLQEEPFILGEVSVYGIKKTYLRLPYTQISSMPVPLYSFAMISLGKKLYIIGGDRSQIKLPMGFSLGASGGLPTGFIYEKYSNRMYIYDTTSNTWIVSNQKLRERAYHSALYNDGKIYIMGGKRFSTNRKIEYLDETVEIYNIHQDTILIDPVNPHQAASSAAFIYDNKLIIFGGSTYQAENGWQKYSDKIHMLDLKKGIWYEVGKMPLGMETNGILMGHTVFLFGGYRQRPLSTILTYDLTTGIWKNRGNLWFSISKAAMTRGGDKVYILENGVIQVYNLCTNETKAYQIDLKLRAGGLYCTGDKLIIVGGYSEGVDGKLGDSGVYEVRLSDFDRTELHFINRE
;
A
#
# COMPACT_ATOMS: atom_id res chain seq x y z
N MET A 1 55.45 -10.55 -28.00
CA MET A 1 54.69 -11.36 -27.04
C MET A 1 53.32 -10.72 -26.88
N ILE A 2 52.26 -11.52 -26.89
CA ILE A 2 50.93 -11.08 -26.44
C ILE A 2 50.83 -11.39 -24.93
N ASN A 3 49.91 -10.76 -24.20
CA ASN A 3 49.77 -10.73 -22.73
C ASN A 3 49.93 -12.06 -21.93
N ASN A 4 50.05 -13.22 -22.57
CA ASN A 4 50.28 -14.52 -21.93
C ASN A 4 51.65 -15.16 -22.23
N GLY A 5 52.62 -14.42 -22.78
CA GLY A 5 54.01 -14.90 -22.95
C GLY A 5 54.27 -15.81 -24.15
N GLU A 6 53.27 -16.08 -24.99
CA GLU A 6 53.48 -16.77 -26.27
C GLU A 6 54.15 -15.85 -27.31
N LEU A 7 55.10 -16.43 -28.05
CA LEU A 7 55.82 -15.78 -29.15
C LEU A 7 54.96 -15.85 -30.42
N LEU A 8 54.75 -14.69 -31.05
CA LEU A 8 54.06 -14.62 -32.34
C LEU A 8 54.96 -15.17 -33.45
N HIS A 9 54.44 -16.11 -34.23
CA HIS A 9 55.11 -16.69 -35.38
C HIS A 9 54.74 -15.92 -36.66
N ASN A 10 55.62 -15.96 -37.66
CA ASN A 10 55.47 -15.17 -38.89
C ASN A 10 54.19 -15.49 -39.70
N ILE A 11 53.63 -16.69 -39.52
CA ILE A 11 52.40 -17.14 -40.17
C ILE A 11 51.12 -16.68 -39.46
N ASP A 12 51.24 -16.12 -38.25
CA ASP A 12 50.10 -15.68 -37.46
C ASP A 12 49.47 -14.42 -38.05
N THR A 13 48.18 -14.26 -37.82
CA THR A 13 47.40 -13.11 -38.29
C THR A 13 46.86 -12.32 -37.12
N LEU A 14 47.22 -11.04 -37.03
CA LEU A 14 46.68 -10.11 -36.05
C LEU A 14 45.43 -9.42 -36.59
N CYS A 15 44.41 -9.33 -35.75
CA CYS A 15 43.11 -8.75 -36.07
C CYS A 15 42.89 -7.48 -35.24
N PHE A 16 42.60 -6.36 -35.89
CA PHE A 16 42.36 -5.06 -35.26
C PHE A 16 40.91 -4.64 -35.51
N SER A 17 40.13 -4.49 -34.46
CA SER A 17 38.71 -4.12 -34.50
C SER A 17 38.43 -2.96 -33.55
N PHE A 18 37.67 -1.95 -34.01
CA PHE A 18 37.19 -0.84 -33.19
C PHE A 18 35.78 -0.44 -33.65
N VAL A 19 34.92 -0.03 -32.72
CA VAL A 19 33.52 0.31 -33.02
C VAL A 19 33.46 1.49 -34.00
N GLY A 20 32.69 1.34 -35.09
CA GLY A 20 32.60 2.32 -36.18
C GLY A 20 33.66 2.19 -37.28
N TYR A 21 34.52 1.17 -37.23
CA TYR A 21 35.61 0.95 -38.19
C TYR A 21 35.66 -0.50 -38.69
N ARG A 22 36.10 -0.69 -39.93
CA ARG A 22 36.33 -2.02 -40.52
C ARG A 22 37.41 -2.77 -39.76
N THR A 23 37.07 -3.98 -39.33
CA THR A 23 38.05 -4.91 -38.77
C THR A 23 39.06 -5.31 -39.84
N ARG A 24 40.35 -5.10 -39.57
CA ARG A 24 41.45 -5.45 -40.48
C ARG A 24 42.31 -6.57 -39.92
N LYS A 25 42.76 -7.45 -40.81
CA LYS A 25 43.62 -8.59 -40.49
C LYS A 25 44.94 -8.46 -41.23
N PHE A 26 46.06 -8.66 -40.53
CA PHE A 26 47.41 -8.57 -41.10
C PHE A 26 48.25 -9.76 -40.64
N ALA A 27 48.98 -10.36 -41.57
CA ALA A 27 50.01 -11.34 -41.22
C ALA A 27 51.16 -10.66 -40.46
N VAL A 28 51.67 -11.32 -39.43
CA VAL A 28 52.76 -10.79 -38.57
C VAL A 28 54.01 -10.46 -39.40
N ALA A 29 54.37 -11.31 -40.36
CA ALA A 29 55.51 -11.07 -41.26
C ALA A 29 55.39 -9.74 -42.03
N SER A 30 54.18 -9.36 -42.45
CA SER A 30 53.94 -8.13 -43.21
C SER A 30 53.93 -6.87 -42.33
N LEU A 31 53.58 -7.00 -41.05
CA LEU A 31 53.59 -5.92 -40.07
C LEU A 31 55.02 -5.56 -39.65
N LEU A 32 55.90 -6.55 -39.50
CA LEU A 32 57.31 -6.34 -39.14
C LEU A 32 58.09 -5.54 -40.21
N GLN A 33 57.60 -5.51 -41.45
CA GLN A 33 58.22 -4.78 -42.56
C GLN A 33 57.67 -3.36 -42.78
N LYS A 34 56.57 -2.97 -42.11
CA LYS A 34 55.91 -1.66 -42.28
C LYS A 34 56.05 -0.81 -41.01
N LYS A 35 56.16 0.51 -41.19
CA LYS A 35 56.13 1.48 -40.07
C LYS A 35 54.87 1.26 -39.20
N ASN A 36 55.05 1.36 -37.88
CA ASN A 36 54.18 0.96 -36.76
C ASN A 36 52.76 1.58 -36.67
N VAL A 37 52.14 2.01 -37.76
CA VAL A 37 50.82 2.66 -37.75
C VAL A 37 49.84 1.87 -38.61
N ILE A 38 48.73 1.43 -37.99
CA ILE A 38 47.63 0.75 -38.67
C ILE A 38 46.46 1.72 -38.79
N LEU A 39 46.17 2.15 -40.01
CA LEU A 39 45.00 2.97 -40.31
C LEU A 39 43.79 2.06 -40.53
N LEU A 40 42.77 2.23 -39.68
CA LEU A 40 41.46 1.63 -39.85
C LEU A 40 40.58 2.58 -40.67
N GLN A 41 39.74 2.03 -41.54
CA GLN A 41 38.78 2.80 -42.31
C GLN A 41 37.46 2.83 -41.56
N GLU A 42 36.86 4.01 -41.45
CA GLU A 42 35.50 4.16 -40.91
C GLU A 42 34.53 3.32 -41.74
N GLU A 43 33.68 2.57 -41.04
CA GLU A 43 32.55 1.88 -41.62
C GLU A 43 31.31 2.33 -40.87
N PRO A 44 30.55 3.28 -41.43
CA PRO A 44 29.34 3.77 -40.80
C PRO A 44 28.34 2.61 -40.72
N PHE A 45 28.13 2.09 -39.51
CA PHE A 45 27.03 1.19 -39.23
C PHE A 45 25.75 2.01 -39.20
N ILE A 46 24.92 1.87 -40.24
CA ILE A 46 23.56 2.39 -40.23
C ILE A 46 22.79 1.50 -39.25
N LEU A 47 22.54 2.01 -38.04
CA LEU A 47 21.58 1.39 -37.13
C LEU A 47 20.23 1.35 -37.85
N GLY A 48 19.63 0.16 -37.94
CA GLY A 48 18.29 0.01 -38.48
C GLY A 48 17.35 0.99 -37.78
N GLU A 49 16.40 1.55 -38.55
CA GLU A 49 15.42 2.49 -38.02
C GLU A 49 14.74 1.90 -36.78
N VAL A 50 14.94 2.55 -35.63
CA VAL A 50 14.22 2.20 -34.41
C VAL A 50 12.91 2.95 -34.44
N SER A 51 11.87 2.31 -34.96
CA SER A 51 10.52 2.86 -34.89
C SER A 51 10.01 2.76 -33.45
N VAL A 52 9.98 3.90 -32.75
CA VAL A 52 9.37 4.00 -31.41
C VAL A 52 7.90 4.37 -31.59
N TYR A 53 7.01 3.39 -31.41
CA TYR A 53 5.57 3.66 -31.35
C TYR A 53 5.19 4.09 -29.94
N GLY A 54 4.80 5.36 -29.78
CA GLY A 54 4.21 5.85 -28.54
C GLY A 54 2.73 5.52 -28.47
N ILE A 55 2.30 4.75 -27.46
CA ILE A 55 0.87 4.62 -27.15
C ILE A 55 0.39 5.99 -26.66
N LYS A 56 -0.51 6.65 -27.41
CA LYS A 56 -1.13 7.90 -26.97
C LYS A 56 -1.92 7.64 -25.69
N LYS A 57 -1.51 8.26 -24.59
CA LYS A 57 -2.28 8.26 -23.35
C LYS A 57 -3.63 8.92 -23.62
N THR A 58 -4.70 8.23 -23.25
CA THR A 58 -6.09 8.65 -23.51
C THR A 58 -6.71 9.34 -22.32
N TYR A 59 -6.15 9.16 -21.11
CA TYR A 59 -6.70 9.74 -19.89
C TYR A 59 -5.65 10.57 -19.14
N LEU A 60 -6.03 11.79 -18.74
CA LEU A 60 -5.22 12.62 -17.84
C LEU A 60 -5.30 12.12 -16.38
N ARG A 61 -6.43 11.53 -16.00
CA ARG A 61 -6.70 10.96 -14.68
C ARG A 61 -7.35 9.59 -14.83
N LEU A 62 -7.11 8.68 -13.88
CA LEU A 62 -7.68 7.34 -13.91
C LEU A 62 -9.21 7.44 -13.88
N PRO A 63 -9.90 6.85 -14.87
CA PRO A 63 -11.35 6.74 -14.83
C PRO A 63 -11.76 5.77 -13.72
N TYR A 64 -12.92 6.00 -13.13
CA TYR A 64 -13.54 5.11 -12.17
C TYR A 64 -15.05 5.10 -12.34
N THR A 65 -15.72 4.09 -11.78
CA THR A 65 -17.17 3.99 -11.78
C THR A 65 -17.64 3.57 -10.39
N GLN A 66 -18.64 4.27 -9.85
CA GLN A 66 -19.30 3.82 -8.62
C GLN A 66 -20.22 2.65 -8.97
N ILE A 67 -19.95 1.48 -8.38
CA ILE A 67 -20.68 0.24 -8.66
C ILE A 67 -21.68 -0.10 -7.55
N SER A 68 -21.47 0.41 -6.33
CA SER A 68 -22.32 0.14 -5.17
C SER A 68 -22.16 1.22 -4.12
N SER A 69 -22.91 1.08 -3.03
CA SER A 69 -22.74 1.87 -1.81
C SER A 69 -22.90 0.98 -0.58
N MET A 70 -22.00 1.14 0.38
CA MET A 70 -22.13 0.59 1.72
C MET A 70 -23.42 1.07 2.38
N PRO A 71 -24.02 0.28 3.29
CA PRO A 71 -25.20 0.71 4.03
C PRO A 71 -24.99 1.98 4.88
N VAL A 72 -23.74 2.28 5.25
CA VAL A 72 -23.37 3.48 6.00
C VAL A 72 -22.01 4.01 5.51
N PRO A 73 -21.77 5.34 5.58
CA PRO A 73 -20.43 5.89 5.41
C PRO A 73 -19.50 5.41 6.52
N LEU A 74 -18.30 4.97 6.14
CA LEU A 74 -17.37 4.29 7.04
C LEU A 74 -15.93 4.43 6.56
N TYR A 75 -15.01 4.64 7.49
CA TYR A 75 -13.57 4.68 7.24
C TYR A 75 -12.79 4.11 8.42
N SER A 76 -11.47 3.94 8.29
CA SER A 76 -10.61 3.33 9.34
C SER A 76 -11.13 1.98 9.86
N PHE A 77 -11.79 1.22 8.98
CA PHE A 77 -12.27 -0.13 9.24
C PHE A 77 -11.19 -1.16 8.88
N ALA A 78 -11.32 -2.37 9.41
CA ALA A 78 -10.54 -3.49 8.91
C ALA A 78 -11.28 -4.15 7.74
N MET A 79 -10.55 -4.48 6.67
CA MET A 79 -11.10 -5.17 5.51
C MET A 79 -10.31 -6.43 5.23
N ILE A 80 -11.02 -7.54 5.09
CA ILE A 80 -10.43 -8.81 4.63
C ILE A 80 -11.17 -9.31 3.40
N SER A 81 -10.48 -10.09 2.58
CA SER A 81 -11.07 -10.75 1.40
C SER A 81 -11.06 -12.26 1.60
N LEU A 82 -12.20 -12.90 1.37
CA LEU A 82 -12.35 -14.36 1.42
C LEU A 82 -13.10 -14.80 0.17
N GLY A 83 -12.36 -15.41 -0.77
CA GLY A 83 -12.87 -15.68 -2.10
C GLY A 83 -13.35 -14.39 -2.76
N LYS A 84 -14.64 -14.33 -3.12
CA LYS A 84 -15.27 -13.17 -3.77
C LYS A 84 -15.98 -12.22 -2.79
N LYS A 85 -15.86 -12.45 -1.49
CA LYS A 85 -16.50 -11.65 -0.46
C LYS A 85 -15.50 -10.77 0.27
N LEU A 86 -15.86 -9.50 0.46
CA LEU A 86 -15.11 -8.56 1.29
C LEU A 86 -15.85 -8.41 2.62
N TYR A 87 -15.15 -8.64 3.73
CA TYR A 87 -15.68 -8.40 5.06
C TYR A 87 -15.11 -7.09 5.58
N ILE A 88 -15.99 -6.13 5.83
CA ILE A 88 -15.71 -4.79 6.35
C ILE A 88 -16.15 -4.80 7.81
N ILE A 89 -15.21 -4.59 8.72
CA ILE A 89 -15.40 -4.84 10.14
C ILE A 89 -15.14 -3.57 10.93
N GLY A 90 -16.08 -3.21 11.81
CA GLY A 90 -15.98 -2.04 12.68
C GLY A 90 -15.84 -0.74 11.90
N GLY A 91 -14.98 0.17 12.35
CA GLY A 91 -14.64 1.41 11.67
C GLY A 91 -15.26 2.65 12.29
N ASP A 92 -14.79 3.79 11.81
CA ASP A 92 -15.21 5.13 12.23
C ASP A 92 -16.34 5.64 11.31
N ARG A 93 -17.46 5.99 11.92
CA ARG A 93 -18.65 6.58 11.26
C ARG A 93 -18.77 8.07 11.54
N SER A 94 -17.76 8.65 12.19
CA SER A 94 -17.82 10.04 12.62
C SER A 94 -17.88 10.96 11.41
N GLN A 95 -18.65 12.03 11.52
CA GLN A 95 -18.80 13.04 10.48
C GLN A 95 -18.70 14.42 11.10
N ILE A 96 -17.91 15.26 10.48
CA ILE A 96 -17.69 16.63 10.91
C ILE A 96 -18.04 17.51 9.72
N LYS A 97 -19.14 18.25 9.83
CA LYS A 97 -19.51 19.27 8.86
C LYS A 97 -19.30 20.64 9.48
N LEU A 98 -18.42 21.43 8.88
CA LEU A 98 -18.20 22.80 9.34
C LEU A 98 -19.39 23.68 8.91
N PRO A 99 -19.81 24.66 9.73
CA PRO A 99 -20.84 25.60 9.33
C PRO A 99 -20.31 26.50 8.21
N MET A 100 -20.78 26.27 6.98
CA MET A 100 -20.46 27.10 5.82
C MET A 100 -21.65 28.02 5.54
N GLY A 101 -21.54 29.27 5.99
CA GLY A 101 -22.51 30.35 5.71
C GLY A 101 -23.79 30.32 6.57
N PHE A 102 -24.52 31.44 6.51
CA PHE A 102 -25.87 31.60 7.07
C PHE A 102 -26.89 31.28 5.98
N SER A 103 -27.80 30.35 6.22
CA SER A 103 -28.97 30.20 5.35
C SER A 103 -29.94 31.34 5.64
N LEU A 104 -30.03 32.33 4.74
CA LEU A 104 -31.01 33.42 4.80
C LEU A 104 -32.40 32.90 4.40
N GLY A 105 -32.97 32.01 5.21
CA GLY A 105 -34.42 31.83 5.29
C GLY A 105 -35.04 32.94 6.13
N ALA A 106 -36.33 33.22 5.95
CA ALA A 106 -37.11 34.30 6.60
C ALA A 106 -37.21 34.22 8.15
N SER A 107 -36.38 33.39 8.79
CA SER A 107 -36.35 33.10 10.21
C SER A 107 -34.91 32.99 10.73
N GLY A 108 -34.00 33.88 10.28
CA GLY A 108 -32.66 34.06 10.86
C GLY A 108 -31.87 32.75 11.03
N GLY A 109 -31.31 32.21 9.95
CA GLY A 109 -30.71 30.87 9.96
C GLY A 109 -29.53 30.72 10.93
N LEU A 110 -29.53 29.65 11.72
CA LEU A 110 -28.39 29.22 12.53
C LEU A 110 -27.33 28.53 11.64
N PRO A 111 -26.04 28.53 12.04
CA PRO A 111 -25.01 27.76 11.38
C PRO A 111 -25.36 26.25 11.40
N THR A 112 -25.37 25.58 10.25
CA THR A 112 -25.82 24.17 10.09
C THR A 112 -24.70 23.13 10.27
N GLY A 113 -23.59 23.52 10.89
CA GLY A 113 -22.49 22.60 11.17
C GLY A 113 -22.90 21.53 12.19
N PHE A 114 -22.32 20.33 12.09
CA PHE A 114 -22.55 19.26 13.05
C PHE A 114 -21.28 18.43 13.26
N ILE A 115 -21.16 17.89 14.48
CA ILE A 115 -20.14 16.89 14.84
C ILE A 115 -20.90 15.65 15.30
N TYR A 116 -20.71 14.55 14.60
CA TYR A 116 -21.24 13.25 14.94
C TYR A 116 -20.07 12.31 15.17
N GLU A 117 -19.89 11.82 16.38
CA GLU A 117 -18.80 10.88 16.70
C GLU A 117 -19.35 9.50 17.06
N LYS A 118 -18.96 8.50 16.28
CA LYS A 118 -19.40 7.12 16.48
C LYS A 118 -18.47 6.10 15.82
N TYR A 119 -18.10 5.08 16.58
CA TYR A 119 -17.52 3.85 16.04
C TYR A 119 -18.59 2.80 15.77
N SER A 120 -18.35 1.97 14.76
CA SER A 120 -19.24 0.89 14.36
C SER A 120 -18.86 -0.41 15.09
N ASN A 121 -19.88 -1.17 15.49
CA ASN A 121 -19.76 -2.57 15.93
C ASN A 121 -20.27 -3.57 14.88
N ARG A 122 -20.56 -3.09 13.67
CA ARG A 122 -21.17 -3.89 12.61
C ARG A 122 -20.09 -4.54 11.76
N MET A 123 -20.44 -5.68 11.18
CA MET A 123 -19.71 -6.32 10.11
C MET A 123 -20.57 -6.33 8.85
N TYR A 124 -20.02 -5.80 7.77
CA TYR A 124 -20.65 -5.72 6.47
C TYR A 124 -19.92 -6.66 5.51
N ILE A 125 -20.67 -7.44 4.74
CA ILE A 125 -20.13 -8.42 3.81
C ILE A 125 -20.59 -8.02 2.42
N TYR A 126 -19.63 -7.68 1.56
CA TYR A 126 -19.89 -7.32 0.18
C TYR A 126 -19.54 -8.50 -0.74
N ASP A 127 -20.50 -8.94 -1.54
CA ASP A 127 -20.27 -9.94 -2.57
C ASP A 127 -19.93 -9.25 -3.89
N THR A 128 -18.69 -9.42 -4.34
CA THR A 128 -18.19 -8.77 -5.56
C THR A 128 -18.77 -9.36 -6.85
N THR A 129 -19.47 -10.51 -6.79
CA THR A 129 -20.11 -11.15 -7.95
C THR A 129 -21.53 -10.65 -8.14
N SER A 130 -22.33 -10.68 -7.08
CA SER A 130 -23.73 -10.22 -7.14
C SER A 130 -23.88 -8.72 -6.90
N ASN A 131 -22.80 -8.03 -6.50
CA ASN A 131 -22.82 -6.62 -6.16
C ASN A 131 -23.82 -6.28 -5.03
N THR A 132 -23.91 -7.16 -4.04
CA THR A 132 -24.87 -7.05 -2.93
C THR A 132 -24.18 -7.00 -1.58
N TRP A 133 -24.84 -6.35 -0.62
CA TRP A 133 -24.41 -6.26 0.76
C TRP A 133 -25.24 -7.15 1.67
N ILE A 134 -24.56 -7.79 2.61
CA ILE A 134 -25.17 -8.47 3.75
C ILE A 134 -24.62 -7.80 5.00
N VAL A 135 -25.50 -7.48 5.96
CA VAL A 135 -25.06 -7.00 7.27
C VAL A 135 -25.17 -8.17 8.25
N SER A 136 -24.05 -8.58 8.83
CA SER A 136 -24.03 -9.68 9.79
C SER A 136 -24.91 -9.37 11.00
N ASN A 137 -25.52 -10.39 11.60
CA ASN A 137 -26.27 -10.24 12.85
C ASN A 137 -25.35 -10.14 14.08
N GLN A 138 -24.07 -10.53 13.91
CA GLN A 138 -23.07 -10.42 14.95
C GLN A 138 -22.80 -8.96 15.32
N LYS A 139 -22.55 -8.74 16.61
CA LYS A 139 -22.16 -7.44 17.15
C LYS A 139 -20.77 -7.59 17.77
N LEU A 140 -19.85 -6.76 17.31
CA LEU A 140 -18.49 -6.67 17.80
C LEU A 140 -18.38 -5.55 18.84
N ARG A 141 -17.19 -5.32 19.39
CA ARG A 141 -16.92 -4.07 20.12
C ARG A 141 -16.86 -2.91 19.13
N GLU A 142 -17.40 -1.76 19.54
CA GLU A 142 -17.32 -0.53 18.75
C GLU A 142 -15.85 -0.04 18.71
N ARG A 143 -15.20 -0.14 17.55
CA ARG A 143 -13.79 0.23 17.38
C ARG A 143 -13.44 0.73 15.99
N ALA A 144 -12.35 1.51 15.87
CA ALA A 144 -11.76 1.97 14.61
C ALA A 144 -10.22 1.86 14.66
N TYR A 145 -9.55 1.99 13.50
CA TYR A 145 -8.08 1.94 13.39
C TYR A 145 -7.47 0.60 13.84
N HIS A 146 -8.26 -0.47 13.76
CA HIS A 146 -7.90 -1.81 14.20
C HIS A 146 -7.48 -2.66 13.00
N SER A 147 -6.89 -3.83 13.27
CA SER A 147 -6.57 -4.83 12.25
C SER A 147 -7.54 -6.01 12.35
N ALA A 148 -7.82 -6.64 11.22
CA ALA A 148 -8.50 -7.93 11.15
C ALA A 148 -7.75 -8.87 10.21
N LEU A 149 -7.59 -10.13 10.62
CA LEU A 149 -6.85 -11.14 9.89
C LEU A 149 -7.59 -12.46 9.87
N TYR A 150 -7.62 -13.11 8.71
CA TYR A 150 -8.21 -14.44 8.56
C TYR A 150 -7.17 -15.54 8.73
N ASN A 151 -7.49 -16.55 9.52
CA ASN A 151 -6.74 -17.81 9.60
C ASN A 151 -7.69 -18.96 9.95
N ASP A 152 -7.72 -19.99 9.11
CA ASP A 152 -8.42 -21.26 9.36
C ASP A 152 -9.87 -21.13 9.86
N GLY A 153 -10.73 -20.49 9.04
CA GLY A 153 -12.15 -20.30 9.36
C GLY A 153 -12.44 -19.23 10.42
N LYS A 154 -11.41 -18.58 10.97
CA LYS A 154 -11.54 -17.55 12.01
C LYS A 154 -11.01 -16.21 11.54
N ILE A 155 -11.66 -15.14 11.99
CA ILE A 155 -11.24 -13.76 11.80
C ILE A 155 -10.82 -13.20 13.17
N TYR A 156 -9.56 -12.83 13.30
CA TYR A 156 -8.95 -12.25 14.49
C TYR A 156 -8.99 -10.72 14.35
N ILE A 157 -9.68 -10.04 15.25
CA ILE A 157 -9.92 -8.59 15.23
C ILE A 157 -9.28 -8.00 16.49
N MET A 158 -8.34 -7.07 16.32
CA MET A 158 -7.51 -6.61 17.45
C MET A 158 -6.97 -5.20 17.28
N GLY A 159 -6.61 -4.59 18.40
CA GLY A 159 -6.10 -3.23 18.47
C GLY A 159 -7.16 -2.18 18.12
N GLY A 160 -6.67 -1.02 17.71
CA GLY A 160 -7.49 0.14 17.42
C GLY A 160 -7.97 0.87 18.67
N LYS A 161 -8.84 1.85 18.44
CA LYS A 161 -9.39 2.72 19.46
C LYS A 161 -10.85 2.42 19.72
N ARG A 162 -11.27 2.61 20.98
CA ARG A 162 -12.66 2.57 21.46
C ARG A 162 -12.96 3.80 22.27
N PHE A 163 -14.23 4.20 22.30
CA PHE A 163 -14.69 5.26 23.19
C PHE A 163 -15.03 4.71 24.58
N SER A 164 -14.88 5.55 25.60
CA SER A 164 -15.55 5.39 26.89
C SER A 164 -17.07 5.38 26.71
N THR A 165 -17.81 4.85 27.69
CA THR A 165 -19.28 4.82 27.66
C THR A 165 -19.90 6.22 27.45
N ASN A 166 -19.27 7.25 28.02
CA ASN A 166 -19.69 8.66 27.88
C ASN A 166 -19.02 9.38 26.69
N ARG A 167 -18.22 8.68 25.88
CA ARG A 167 -17.48 9.17 24.70
C ARG A 167 -16.52 10.33 24.93
N LYS A 168 -16.09 10.55 26.18
CA LYS A 168 -15.13 11.61 26.52
C LYS A 168 -13.67 11.18 26.38
N ILE A 169 -13.39 9.88 26.40
CA ILE A 169 -12.03 9.34 26.42
C ILE A 169 -11.92 8.24 25.36
N GLU A 170 -10.81 8.25 24.61
CA GLU A 170 -10.42 7.14 23.74
C GLU A 170 -9.46 6.20 24.48
N TYR A 171 -9.71 4.90 24.38
CA TYR A 171 -8.82 3.85 24.87
C TYR A 171 -8.32 3.00 23.71
N LEU A 172 -7.14 2.42 23.86
CA LEU A 172 -6.71 1.31 23.02
C LEU A 172 -7.44 0.06 23.45
N ASP A 173 -7.82 -0.78 22.49
CA ASP A 173 -8.54 -2.01 22.83
C ASP A 173 -7.59 -3.10 23.34
N GLU A 174 -7.84 -3.53 24.58
CA GLU A 174 -7.06 -4.55 25.27
C GLU A 174 -7.41 -6.01 24.92
N THR A 175 -8.36 -6.23 24.00
CA THR A 175 -8.88 -7.58 23.69
C THR A 175 -8.67 -7.96 22.23
N VAL A 176 -8.74 -9.26 21.96
CA VAL A 176 -8.89 -9.82 20.60
C VAL A 176 -10.26 -10.46 20.47
N GLU A 177 -11.05 -10.01 19.50
CA GLU A 177 -12.31 -10.67 19.12
C GLU A 177 -12.03 -11.67 18.01
N ILE A 178 -12.35 -12.94 18.25
CA ILE A 178 -12.13 -14.05 17.33
C ILE A 178 -13.50 -14.51 16.81
N TYR A 179 -13.82 -14.13 15.58
CA TYR A 179 -15.07 -14.53 14.94
C TYR A 179 -14.88 -15.82 14.15
N ASN A 180 -15.63 -16.86 14.50
CA ASN A 180 -15.69 -18.12 13.75
C ASN A 180 -16.77 -18.01 12.67
N ILE A 181 -16.36 -18.06 11.40
CA ILE A 181 -17.26 -17.87 10.25
C ILE A 181 -18.22 -19.05 10.09
N HIS A 182 -17.81 -20.27 10.44
CA HIS A 182 -18.63 -21.47 10.26
C HIS A 182 -19.70 -21.64 11.35
N GLN A 183 -19.35 -21.25 12.58
CA GLN A 183 -20.25 -21.36 13.73
C GLN A 183 -21.09 -20.10 13.95
N ASP A 184 -20.74 -18.99 13.29
CA ASP A 184 -21.31 -17.66 13.52
C ASP A 184 -21.24 -17.26 15.00
N THR A 185 -20.06 -17.42 15.60
CA THR A 185 -19.82 -17.12 17.03
C THR A 185 -18.60 -16.22 17.21
N ILE A 186 -18.63 -15.38 18.24
CA ILE A 186 -17.48 -14.56 18.65
C ILE A 186 -16.95 -15.08 19.99
N LEU A 187 -15.63 -15.33 20.03
CA LEU A 187 -14.87 -15.56 21.25
C LEU A 187 -14.06 -14.30 21.57
N ILE A 188 -13.99 -13.92 22.85
CA ILE A 188 -13.18 -12.79 23.31
C ILE A 188 -11.97 -13.34 24.05
N ASP A 189 -10.78 -13.05 23.53
CA ASP A 189 -9.53 -13.25 24.25
C ASP A 189 -9.18 -11.95 25.02
N PRO A 190 -9.07 -12.00 26.36
CA PRO A 190 -8.78 -10.82 27.16
C PRO A 190 -7.33 -10.34 27.05
N VAL A 191 -6.47 -11.04 26.29
CA VAL A 191 -5.03 -10.74 26.21
C VAL A 191 -4.65 -10.19 24.84
N ASN A 192 -4.45 -8.88 24.78
CA ASN A 192 -3.75 -8.20 23.68
C ASN A 192 -2.55 -7.40 24.23
N PRO A 193 -1.30 -7.89 24.11
CA PRO A 193 -0.11 -7.12 24.51
C PRO A 193 0.25 -6.02 23.50
N HIS A 194 -0.30 -6.05 22.29
CA HIS A 194 -0.07 -5.05 21.24
C HIS A 194 -1.23 -4.03 21.20
N GLN A 195 -1.41 -3.31 22.30
CA GLN A 195 -2.40 -2.23 22.36
C GLN A 195 -1.89 -1.02 21.58
N ALA A 196 -2.32 -0.91 20.33
CA ALA A 196 -1.98 0.18 19.43
C ALA A 196 -3.07 0.38 18.36
N ALA A 197 -3.14 1.60 17.82
CA ALA A 197 -3.98 1.94 16.68
C ALA A 197 -3.14 2.05 15.40
N SER A 198 -3.75 1.74 14.24
CA SER A 198 -3.09 1.82 12.93
C SER A 198 -1.78 0.99 12.85
N SER A 199 -1.78 -0.19 13.46
CA SER A 199 -0.69 -1.17 13.34
C SER A 199 -0.83 -1.98 12.05
N ALA A 200 0.29 -2.40 11.47
CA ALA A 200 0.28 -3.41 10.41
C ALA A 200 0.23 -4.81 11.04
N ALA A 201 -0.56 -5.71 10.47
CA ALA A 201 -0.67 -7.08 10.95
C ALA A 201 -0.71 -8.07 9.79
N PHE A 202 -0.11 -9.25 9.99
CA PHE A 202 0.00 -10.30 8.97
C PHE A 202 -0.15 -11.69 9.56
N ILE A 203 -0.58 -12.65 8.73
CA ILE A 203 -0.53 -14.08 9.03
C ILE A 203 0.64 -14.71 8.27
N TYR A 204 1.53 -15.39 8.98
CA TYR A 204 2.66 -16.12 8.40
C TYR A 204 2.89 -17.41 9.20
N ASP A 205 2.84 -18.57 8.54
CA ASP A 205 3.06 -19.89 9.16
C ASP A 205 2.25 -20.10 10.48
N ASN A 206 0.93 -19.90 10.41
CA ASN A 206 0.00 -19.96 11.55
C ASN A 206 0.39 -19.05 12.73
N LYS A 207 1.13 -17.98 12.47
CA LYS A 207 1.47 -16.95 13.45
C LYS A 207 0.86 -15.64 12.97
N LEU A 208 0.24 -14.94 13.90
CA LEU A 208 -0.22 -13.58 13.70
C LEU A 208 0.87 -12.64 14.18
N ILE A 209 1.33 -11.72 13.34
CA ILE A 209 2.46 -10.84 13.63
C ILE A 209 2.02 -9.38 13.45
N ILE A 210 2.30 -8.53 14.43
CA ILE A 210 1.84 -7.13 14.50
C ILE A 210 3.01 -6.20 14.66
N PHE A 211 2.99 -5.08 13.94
CA PHE A 211 4.04 -4.08 13.87
C PHE A 211 3.49 -2.69 14.19
N GLY A 212 4.16 -2.00 15.12
CA GLY A 212 4.03 -0.56 15.31
C GLY A 212 2.64 -0.07 15.71
N GLY A 213 2.24 1.08 15.18
CA GLY A 213 1.00 1.78 15.56
C GLY A 213 1.23 2.89 16.59
N SER A 214 0.18 3.66 16.84
CA SER A 214 0.16 4.73 17.85
C SER A 214 -0.46 4.24 19.16
N THR A 215 0.15 4.65 20.28
CA THR A 215 -0.23 4.19 21.62
C THR A 215 -0.80 5.29 22.51
N TYR A 216 -0.63 6.56 22.11
CA TYR A 216 -1.13 7.69 22.86
C TYR A 216 -1.22 8.91 21.97
N GLN A 217 -2.18 9.78 22.23
CA GLN A 217 -2.32 11.08 21.60
C GLN A 217 -2.60 12.12 22.68
N ALA A 218 -1.76 13.14 22.75
CA ALA A 218 -1.94 14.30 23.60
C ALA A 218 -2.93 15.29 22.97
N GLU A 219 -3.51 16.16 23.79
CA GLU A 219 -4.44 17.21 23.35
C GLU A 219 -3.82 18.18 22.33
N ASN A 220 -2.50 18.42 22.41
CA ASN A 220 -1.75 19.25 21.46
C ASN A 220 -1.49 18.56 20.11
N GLY A 221 -2.05 17.36 19.88
CA GLY A 221 -1.87 16.59 18.65
C GLY A 221 -0.62 15.71 18.62
N TRP A 222 0.29 15.83 19.58
CA TRP A 222 1.46 14.96 19.64
C TRP A 222 1.06 13.51 19.91
N GLN A 223 1.59 12.58 19.13
CA GLN A 223 1.37 11.15 19.32
C GLN A 223 2.63 10.39 19.75
N LYS A 224 2.42 9.38 20.60
CA LYS A 224 3.42 8.35 20.92
C LYS A 224 3.20 7.15 20.02
N TYR A 225 4.30 6.57 19.55
CA TYR A 225 4.29 5.42 18.65
C TYR A 225 5.01 4.23 19.28
N SER A 226 4.52 3.03 18.98
CA SER A 226 5.18 1.78 19.30
C SER A 226 6.15 1.42 18.18
N ASP A 227 7.33 0.93 18.54
CA ASP A 227 8.26 0.23 17.65
C ASP A 227 8.20 -1.28 17.85
N LYS A 228 7.36 -1.80 18.73
CA LYS A 228 7.34 -3.22 19.09
C LYS A 228 6.80 -4.09 17.96
N ILE A 229 7.27 -5.33 17.94
CA ILE A 229 6.72 -6.42 17.13
C ILE A 229 6.24 -7.51 18.07
N HIS A 230 4.94 -7.80 18.02
CA HIS A 230 4.35 -8.90 18.78
C HIS A 230 3.90 -10.01 17.85
N MET A 231 4.01 -11.26 18.30
CA MET A 231 3.58 -12.45 17.59
C MET A 231 2.67 -13.29 18.48
N LEU A 232 1.53 -13.71 17.96
CA LEU A 232 0.68 -14.74 18.53
C LEU A 232 0.88 -16.05 17.78
N ASP A 233 1.35 -17.09 18.46
CA ASP A 233 1.32 -18.46 17.95
C ASP A 233 -0.13 -18.97 18.02
N LEU A 234 -0.80 -19.08 16.87
CA LEU A 234 -2.23 -19.42 16.82
C LEU A 234 -2.52 -20.87 17.20
N LYS A 235 -1.50 -21.75 17.22
CA LYS A 235 -1.65 -23.14 17.68
C LYS A 235 -1.58 -23.22 19.21
N LYS A 236 -0.66 -22.46 19.81
CA LYS A 236 -0.43 -22.48 21.26
C LYS A 236 -1.28 -21.47 22.03
N GLY A 237 -1.75 -20.41 21.37
CA GLY A 237 -2.41 -19.29 22.04
C GLY A 237 -1.47 -18.44 22.89
N ILE A 238 -0.16 -18.41 22.55
CA ILE A 238 0.86 -17.70 23.33
C ILE A 238 1.40 -16.52 22.55
N TRP A 239 1.51 -15.38 23.24
CA TRP A 239 2.11 -14.16 22.73
C TRP A 239 3.61 -14.07 23.02
N TYR A 240 4.34 -13.47 22.09
CA TYR A 240 5.78 -13.21 22.19
C TYR A 240 6.08 -11.77 21.71
N GLU A 241 6.99 -11.06 22.38
CA GLU A 241 7.65 -9.88 21.81
C GLU A 241 8.85 -10.38 21.01
N VAL A 242 8.79 -10.26 19.67
CA VAL A 242 9.75 -10.92 18.76
C VAL A 242 10.76 -9.96 18.15
N GLY A 243 10.64 -8.66 18.42
CA GLY A 243 11.59 -7.68 17.95
C GLY A 243 11.04 -6.26 17.96
N LYS A 244 11.79 -5.37 17.31
CA LYS A 244 11.44 -3.96 17.15
C LYS A 244 11.66 -3.49 15.72
N MET A 245 10.83 -2.53 15.32
CA MET A 245 11.01 -1.73 14.13
C MET A 245 12.18 -0.75 14.34
N PRO A 246 12.89 -0.33 13.27
CA PRO A 246 13.92 0.71 13.37
C PRO A 246 13.34 2.05 13.87
N LEU A 247 12.05 2.28 13.61
CA LEU A 247 11.33 3.47 14.01
C LEU A 247 9.88 3.11 14.31
N GLY A 248 9.37 3.54 15.46
CA GLY A 248 7.95 3.43 15.79
C GLY A 248 7.10 4.41 14.99
N MET A 249 6.03 3.92 14.37
CA MET A 249 5.10 4.68 13.52
C MET A 249 3.78 3.94 13.33
N GLU A 250 2.71 4.65 12.98
CA GLU A 250 1.56 4.02 12.35
C GLU A 250 1.98 3.49 10.97
N THR A 251 1.54 2.29 10.61
CA THR A 251 2.06 1.64 9.40
C THR A 251 1.03 0.69 8.78
N ASN A 252 1.16 0.47 7.48
CA ASN A 252 0.42 -0.50 6.72
C ASN A 252 1.35 -1.13 5.67
N GLY A 253 1.01 -2.32 5.20
CA GLY A 253 1.92 -3.05 4.33
C GLY A 253 1.33 -4.33 3.74
N ILE A 254 2.21 -5.08 3.08
CA ILE A 254 1.88 -6.34 2.40
C ILE A 254 2.95 -7.38 2.74
N LEU A 255 2.52 -8.62 2.94
CA LEU A 255 3.40 -9.77 3.07
C LEU A 255 3.57 -10.46 1.71
N MET A 256 4.81 -10.65 1.26
CA MET A 256 5.16 -11.42 0.08
C MET A 256 6.18 -12.52 0.45
N GLY A 257 5.75 -13.78 0.38
CA GLY A 257 6.57 -14.90 0.86
C GLY A 257 6.83 -14.74 2.36
N HIS A 258 8.10 -14.55 2.73
CA HIS A 258 8.53 -14.30 4.10
C HIS A 258 8.94 -12.83 4.34
N THR A 259 8.75 -11.93 3.36
CA THR A 259 9.14 -10.53 3.47
C THR A 259 7.92 -9.65 3.66
N VAL A 260 7.88 -8.91 4.77
CA VAL A 260 6.91 -7.83 5.01
C VAL A 260 7.43 -6.57 4.33
N PHE A 261 6.60 -5.94 3.52
CA PHE A 261 6.82 -4.62 2.94
C PHE A 261 5.91 -3.62 3.65
N LEU A 262 6.49 -2.64 4.33
CA LEU A 262 5.79 -1.52 4.94
C LEU A 262 5.99 -0.28 4.06
N PHE A 263 4.89 0.38 3.70
CA PHE A 263 4.93 1.53 2.81
C PHE A 263 4.48 2.78 3.56
N GLY A 264 5.34 3.80 3.58
CA GLY A 264 5.08 5.08 4.23
C GLY A 264 4.72 4.93 5.70
N GLY A 265 3.57 5.48 6.09
CA GLY A 265 3.08 5.47 7.46
C GLY A 265 3.03 6.87 8.06
N TYR A 266 2.64 6.97 9.33
CA TYR A 266 2.50 8.25 10.00
C TYR A 266 3.33 8.31 11.27
N ARG A 267 4.19 9.34 11.36
CA ARG A 267 4.91 9.69 12.57
C ARG A 267 5.07 11.20 12.67
N GLN A 268 4.07 11.87 13.25
CA GLN A 268 3.91 13.34 13.31
C GLN A 268 3.72 13.98 11.92
N ARG A 269 4.27 13.35 10.87
CA ARG A 269 4.09 13.65 9.46
C ARG A 269 3.89 12.33 8.68
N PRO A 270 3.22 12.38 7.52
CA PRO A 270 3.20 11.26 6.57
C PRO A 270 4.61 10.93 6.08
N LEU A 271 4.88 9.65 5.85
CA LEU A 271 6.16 9.13 5.41
C LEU A 271 6.03 8.54 3.99
N SER A 272 7.11 8.59 3.21
CA SER A 272 7.18 7.94 1.89
C SER A 272 8.08 6.70 1.88
N THR A 273 8.81 6.44 2.96
CA THR A 273 9.81 5.36 3.01
C THR A 273 9.20 3.98 2.88
N ILE A 274 9.88 3.11 2.14
CA ILE A 274 9.53 1.70 1.98
C ILE A 274 10.52 0.87 2.79
N LEU A 275 10.03 0.23 3.85
CA LEU A 275 10.82 -0.67 4.69
C LEU A 275 10.46 -2.11 4.40
N THR A 276 11.46 -2.99 4.44
CA THR A 276 11.25 -4.44 4.38
C THR A 276 11.76 -5.11 5.62
N TYR A 277 11.03 -6.11 6.08
CA TYR A 277 11.40 -6.98 7.20
C TYR A 277 11.29 -8.43 6.77
N ASP A 278 12.38 -9.17 6.90
CA ASP A 278 12.43 -10.60 6.61
C ASP A 278 12.04 -11.38 7.87
N LEU A 279 10.93 -12.12 7.81
CA LEU A 279 10.39 -12.90 8.92
C LEU A 279 11.26 -14.12 9.30
N THR A 280 12.18 -14.55 8.43
CA THR A 280 13.07 -15.68 8.69
C THR A 280 14.40 -15.23 9.31
N THR A 281 14.94 -14.10 8.85
CA THR A 281 16.24 -13.59 9.31
C THR A 281 16.13 -12.48 10.35
N GLY A 282 14.97 -11.84 10.48
CA GLY A 282 14.77 -10.68 11.36
C GLY A 282 15.46 -9.40 10.88
N ILE A 283 15.88 -9.35 9.61
CA ILE A 283 16.65 -8.23 9.06
C ILE A 283 15.74 -7.17 8.45
N TRP A 284 15.97 -5.91 8.84
CA TRP A 284 15.35 -4.74 8.24
C TRP A 284 16.18 -4.19 7.07
N LYS A 285 15.53 -3.77 5.98
CA LYS A 285 16.17 -3.06 4.87
C LYS A 285 15.31 -1.89 4.40
N ASN A 286 15.94 -0.76 4.12
CA ASN A 286 15.31 0.35 3.41
C ASN A 286 15.33 0.05 1.89
N ARG A 287 14.17 0.07 1.25
CA ARG A 287 14.01 -0.21 -0.18
C ARG A 287 13.91 1.03 -1.06
N GLY A 288 13.69 2.20 -0.45
CA GLY A 288 13.53 3.45 -1.17
C GLY A 288 12.33 4.25 -0.64
N ASN A 289 11.76 5.08 -1.51
CA ASN A 289 10.64 5.95 -1.16
C ASN A 289 9.59 5.95 -2.27
N LEU A 290 8.33 6.08 -1.88
CA LEU A 290 7.22 6.44 -2.73
C LEU A 290 7.38 7.88 -3.26
N TRP A 291 6.68 8.20 -4.34
CA TRP A 291 6.64 9.56 -4.88
C TRP A 291 5.95 10.54 -3.95
N PHE A 292 4.86 10.08 -3.33
CA PHE A 292 4.07 10.85 -2.37
C PHE A 292 4.08 10.14 -1.03
N SER A 293 4.30 10.91 0.03
CA SER A 293 4.15 10.41 1.39
C SER A 293 2.70 10.01 1.66
N ILE A 294 2.54 8.90 2.37
CA ILE A 294 1.24 8.34 2.71
C ILE A 294 1.09 8.16 4.20
N SER A 295 -0.14 8.20 4.71
CA SER A 295 -0.48 8.05 6.12
C SER A 295 -1.55 7.00 6.35
N LYS A 296 -2.73 7.20 5.75
CA LYS A 296 -3.92 6.36 5.90
C LYS A 296 -4.34 5.84 4.53
N ALA A 297 -3.37 5.33 3.78
CA ALA A 297 -3.62 4.82 2.44
C ALA A 297 -4.39 3.50 2.47
N ALA A 298 -5.30 3.35 1.51
CA ALA A 298 -5.88 2.07 1.16
C ALA A 298 -4.88 1.30 0.28
N MET A 299 -4.66 0.02 0.55
CA MET A 299 -3.56 -0.74 -0.07
C MET A 299 -3.96 -2.17 -0.41
N THR A 300 -3.46 -2.67 -1.54
CA THR A 300 -3.68 -4.06 -1.96
C THR A 300 -2.59 -4.56 -2.89
N ARG A 301 -2.43 -5.88 -2.99
CA ARG A 301 -1.50 -6.53 -3.92
C ARG A 301 -2.25 -7.10 -5.12
N GLY A 302 -1.76 -6.85 -6.33
CA GLY A 302 -2.21 -7.51 -7.56
C GLY A 302 -0.99 -8.04 -8.31
N GLY A 303 -0.79 -9.37 -8.28
CA GLY A 303 0.40 -9.98 -8.88
C GLY A 303 1.70 -9.48 -8.25
N ASP A 304 2.60 -8.95 -9.06
CA ASP A 304 3.87 -8.34 -8.67
C ASP A 304 3.76 -6.86 -8.27
N LYS A 305 2.56 -6.28 -8.33
CA LYS A 305 2.31 -4.86 -8.05
C LYS A 305 1.57 -4.66 -6.73
N VAL A 306 1.89 -3.54 -6.09
CA VAL A 306 1.18 -2.99 -4.95
C VAL A 306 0.50 -1.71 -5.39
N TYR A 307 -0.81 -1.63 -5.18
CA TYR A 307 -1.62 -0.45 -5.45
C TYR A 307 -1.90 0.26 -4.13
N ILE A 308 -1.64 1.57 -4.09
CA ILE A 308 -1.71 2.40 -2.90
C ILE A 308 -2.52 3.64 -3.26
N LEU A 309 -3.72 3.77 -2.69
CA LEU A 309 -4.61 4.91 -2.88
C LEU A 309 -4.62 5.80 -1.65
N GLU A 310 -4.27 7.06 -1.81
CA GLU A 310 -4.55 8.09 -0.81
C GLU A 310 -4.77 9.45 -1.49
N ASN A 311 -5.83 10.15 -1.07
CA ASN A 311 -6.05 11.56 -1.37
C ASN A 311 -5.98 11.92 -2.88
N GLY A 312 -6.61 11.10 -3.74
CA GLY A 312 -6.69 11.37 -5.17
C GLY A 312 -5.47 10.94 -5.98
N VAL A 313 -4.58 10.14 -5.39
CA VAL A 313 -3.43 9.56 -6.09
C VAL A 313 -3.38 8.06 -5.85
N ILE A 314 -3.22 7.30 -6.94
CA ILE A 314 -2.86 5.88 -6.90
C ILE A 314 -1.38 5.74 -7.24
N GLN A 315 -0.59 5.27 -6.29
CA GLN A 315 0.79 4.86 -6.50
C GLN A 315 0.84 3.35 -6.73
N VAL A 316 1.54 2.94 -7.78
CA VAL A 316 1.75 1.54 -8.17
C VAL A 316 3.23 1.21 -8.00
N TYR A 317 3.53 0.35 -7.04
CA TYR A 317 4.89 -0.11 -6.76
C TYR A 317 5.08 -1.53 -7.28
N ASN A 318 6.14 -1.76 -8.08
CA ASN A 318 6.50 -3.09 -8.55
C ASN A 318 7.49 -3.75 -7.57
N LEU A 319 7.08 -4.88 -6.99
CA LEU A 319 7.84 -5.64 -5.98
C LEU A 319 9.11 -6.28 -6.55
N CYS A 320 9.17 -6.53 -7.86
CA CYS A 320 10.29 -7.16 -8.54
C CYS A 320 11.32 -6.13 -9.04
N THR A 321 10.87 -5.02 -9.64
CA THR A 321 11.75 -4.01 -10.26
C THR A 321 12.08 -2.84 -9.34
N ASN A 322 11.40 -2.72 -8.18
CA ASN A 322 11.51 -1.57 -7.27
C ASN A 322 11.08 -0.22 -7.89
N GLU A 323 10.35 -0.25 -9.01
CA GLU A 323 9.83 0.95 -9.65
C GLU A 323 8.51 1.40 -9.02
N THR A 324 8.33 2.71 -8.87
CA THR A 324 7.04 3.30 -8.48
C THR A 324 6.51 4.16 -9.63
N LYS A 325 5.22 4.05 -9.92
CA LYS A 325 4.46 4.93 -10.81
C LYS A 325 3.35 5.59 -10.02
N ALA A 326 2.94 6.81 -10.39
CA ALA A 326 1.83 7.50 -9.75
C ALA A 326 0.81 7.94 -10.80
N TYR A 327 -0.46 7.94 -10.42
CA TYR A 327 -1.58 8.28 -11.29
C TYR A 327 -2.58 9.12 -10.51
N GLN A 328 -3.06 10.21 -11.09
CA GLN A 328 -4.15 10.99 -10.49
C GLN A 328 -5.48 10.28 -10.66
N ILE A 329 -6.34 10.36 -9.66
CA ILE A 329 -7.73 9.92 -9.69
C ILE A 329 -8.59 10.97 -8.99
N ASP A 330 -9.76 11.29 -9.54
CA ASP A 330 -10.68 12.27 -8.92
C ASP A 330 -11.50 11.66 -7.77
N LEU A 331 -10.79 11.00 -6.86
CA LEU A 331 -11.33 10.31 -5.71
C LEU A 331 -10.43 10.58 -4.49
N LYS A 332 -10.72 11.67 -3.78
CA LYS A 332 -9.90 12.19 -2.66
C LYS A 332 -10.14 11.47 -1.34
N LEU A 333 -10.14 10.14 -1.38
CA LEU A 333 -10.45 9.30 -0.22
C LEU A 333 -9.20 8.99 0.60
N ARG A 334 -9.40 8.88 1.91
CA ARG A 334 -8.42 8.44 2.91
C ARG A 334 -9.04 7.37 3.82
N ALA A 335 -8.21 6.51 4.40
CA ALA A 335 -8.62 5.47 5.35
C ALA A 335 -9.76 4.55 4.83
N GLY A 336 -9.80 4.30 3.52
CA GLY A 336 -10.73 3.35 2.90
C GLY A 336 -10.12 1.95 2.74
N GLY A 337 -10.88 1.06 2.11
CA GLY A 337 -10.44 -0.26 1.70
C GLY A 337 -10.04 -0.29 0.23
N LEU A 338 -9.03 -1.10 -0.12
CA LEU A 338 -8.65 -1.38 -1.49
C LEU A 338 -8.51 -2.89 -1.69
N TYR A 339 -9.08 -3.41 -2.76
CA TYR A 339 -9.02 -4.83 -3.11
C TYR A 339 -8.74 -4.99 -4.59
N CYS A 340 -7.77 -5.84 -4.94
CA CYS A 340 -7.45 -6.16 -6.32
C CYS A 340 -8.08 -7.50 -6.72
N THR A 341 -8.79 -7.49 -7.84
CA THR A 341 -9.24 -8.69 -8.54
C THR A 341 -8.27 -8.99 -9.70
N GLY A 342 -8.60 -9.95 -10.57
CA GLY A 342 -7.75 -10.25 -11.74
C GLY A 342 -7.60 -9.09 -12.73
N ASP A 343 -8.62 -8.24 -12.87
CA ASP A 343 -8.71 -7.23 -13.93
C ASP A 343 -9.06 -5.81 -13.44
N LYS A 344 -9.43 -5.64 -12.17
CA LYS A 344 -9.86 -4.36 -11.59
C LYS A 344 -9.48 -4.18 -10.11
N LEU A 345 -9.40 -2.92 -9.70
CA LEU A 345 -9.37 -2.50 -8.30
C LEU A 345 -10.79 -2.14 -7.84
N ILE A 346 -11.15 -2.58 -6.64
CA ILE A 346 -12.35 -2.19 -5.91
C ILE A 346 -11.91 -1.32 -4.72
N ILE A 347 -12.42 -0.10 -4.69
CA ILE A 347 -12.19 0.90 -3.63
C ILE A 347 -13.47 0.98 -2.80
N VAL A 348 -13.35 0.90 -1.48
CA VAL A 348 -14.50 0.84 -0.57
C VAL A 348 -14.38 1.94 0.48
N GLY A 349 -15.37 2.83 0.54
CA GLY A 349 -15.49 3.85 1.58
C GLY A 349 -14.24 4.69 1.80
N GLY A 350 -14.04 5.12 3.05
CA GLY A 350 -13.03 6.11 3.40
C GLY A 350 -13.67 7.43 3.78
N TYR A 351 -12.89 8.49 3.87
CA TYR A 351 -13.40 9.83 4.08
C TYR A 351 -12.70 10.80 3.14
N SER A 352 -13.41 11.89 2.83
CA SER A 352 -12.83 13.08 2.23
C SER A 352 -12.76 14.18 3.28
N GLU A 353 -11.75 15.03 3.16
CA GLU A 353 -11.55 16.16 4.05
C GLU A 353 -11.27 17.39 3.20
N GLY A 354 -12.04 18.45 3.45
CA GLY A 354 -11.99 19.69 2.69
C GLY A 354 -12.69 20.82 3.42
N VAL A 355 -13.12 21.83 2.67
CA VAL A 355 -13.77 23.02 3.23
C VAL A 355 -15.08 22.67 3.95
N ASP A 356 -15.79 21.66 3.46
CA ASP A 356 -17.04 21.16 4.07
C ASP A 356 -16.82 20.38 5.38
N GLY A 357 -15.57 20.14 5.78
CA GLY A 357 -15.18 19.33 6.92
C GLY A 357 -14.74 17.92 6.51
N LYS A 358 -14.87 16.98 7.46
CA LYS A 358 -14.48 15.57 7.30
C LYS A 358 -15.72 14.70 7.16
N LEU A 359 -15.97 14.23 5.95
CA LEU A 359 -17.17 13.46 5.61
C LEU A 359 -16.78 12.04 5.22
N GLY A 360 -17.42 11.08 5.89
CA GLY A 360 -17.31 9.67 5.52
C GLY A 360 -17.94 9.43 4.16
N ASP A 361 -17.34 8.54 3.39
CA ASP A 361 -17.81 8.07 2.10
C ASP A 361 -18.37 6.65 2.24
N SER A 362 -19.45 6.38 1.50
CA SER A 362 -20.08 5.05 1.46
C SER A 362 -19.91 4.36 0.12
N GLY A 363 -19.29 5.00 -0.87
CA GLY A 363 -19.19 4.50 -2.22
C GLY A 363 -18.31 3.26 -2.32
N VAL A 364 -18.65 2.44 -3.31
CA VAL A 364 -17.81 1.36 -3.81
C VAL A 364 -17.47 1.69 -5.26
N TYR A 365 -16.20 1.84 -5.55
CA TYR A 365 -15.71 2.28 -6.85
C TYR A 365 -14.86 1.22 -7.51
N GLU A 366 -14.94 1.16 -8.83
CA GLU A 366 -14.16 0.26 -9.67
C GLU A 366 -13.19 1.07 -10.55
N VAL A 367 -11.94 0.60 -10.64
CA VAL A 367 -10.93 1.08 -11.60
C VAL A 367 -10.38 -0.12 -12.35
N ARG A 368 -10.44 -0.13 -13.69
CA ARG A 368 -9.89 -1.23 -14.48
C ARG A 368 -8.37 -1.16 -14.51
N LEU A 369 -7.71 -2.31 -14.37
CA LEU A 369 -6.24 -2.37 -14.42
C LEU A 369 -5.69 -1.99 -15.80
N SER A 370 -6.45 -2.27 -16.88
CA SER A 370 -6.09 -1.88 -18.25
C SER A 370 -6.03 -0.36 -18.45
N ASP A 371 -6.72 0.42 -17.61
CA ASP A 371 -6.77 1.87 -17.79
C ASP A 371 -5.47 2.54 -17.34
N PHE A 372 -4.68 1.92 -16.46
CA PHE A 372 -3.35 2.43 -16.05
C PHE A 372 -2.38 2.59 -17.23
N ASP A 373 -2.42 1.69 -18.21
CA ASP A 373 -1.58 1.77 -19.40
C ASP A 373 -2.03 2.89 -20.35
N ARG A 374 -3.27 3.34 -20.20
CA ARG A 374 -3.92 4.40 -20.98
C ARG A 374 -3.90 5.76 -20.29
N THR A 375 -3.57 5.81 -19.00
CA THR A 375 -3.51 7.04 -18.21
C THR A 375 -2.09 7.62 -18.17
N GLU A 376 -2.00 8.94 -18.20
CA GLU A 376 -0.77 9.70 -17.99
C GLU A 376 -0.24 9.49 -16.58
N LEU A 377 1.09 9.47 -16.46
CA LEU A 377 1.73 9.41 -15.15
C LEU A 377 1.58 10.76 -14.47
N HIS A 378 1.27 10.72 -13.18
CA HIS A 378 1.36 11.88 -12.33
C HIS A 378 2.83 12.17 -12.02
N PHE A 379 3.45 12.97 -12.87
CA PHE A 379 4.79 13.47 -12.63
C PHE A 379 4.75 14.60 -11.60
N ILE A 380 5.67 14.54 -10.63
CA ILE A 380 6.04 15.70 -9.83
C ILE A 380 7.11 16.40 -10.66
N ASN A 381 6.87 17.65 -11.07
CA ASN A 381 7.97 18.51 -11.51
C ASN A 381 8.90 18.64 -10.30
N ARG A 382 10.01 17.91 -10.31
CA ARG A 382 11.11 18.13 -9.38
C ARG A 382 11.92 19.28 -9.97
N GLU A 383 11.69 20.48 -9.45
CA GLU A 383 12.74 21.51 -9.45
C GLU A 383 13.82 21.15 -8.45
#